data_AF-A0A9D9X0M1-F1
#
_entry.id   AF-A0A9D9X0M1-F1
#
_cell.length_a   1.000
_cell.length_b   1.000
_cell.length_c   1.000
_cell.angle_alpha   90.00
_cell.angle_beta   90.00
_cell.angle_gamma   90.00
#
_symmetry.space_group_name_H-M   'P 1'
#
loop_
_entity.id
_entity.type
_entity.pdbx_description
1 polymer ?
#
loop_
_entity_poly.entity_id
_entity_poly.type
_entity_poly.pdbx_seq_one_letter_code
_entity_poly.pdbx_strand_id
1 'polypeptide(L)' 'MPNDRVFAMSFAGVYPHYLAKAEKKGRNREEVDWGFRWLTDYVRTGSDSDWVSLV' A
#
# COMPACT_ATOMS: atom_id res chain seq x y z
N MET A 1 -8.95 -0.21 24.34
CA MET A 1 -7.78 -1.08 24.11
C MET A 1 -6.83 -0.34 23.19
N PRO A 2 -5.58 -0.05 23.60
CA PRO A 2 -4.59 0.55 22.72
C PRO A 2 -4.24 -0.46 21.62
N ASN A 3 -4.38 -0.08 20.36
CA ASN A 3 -4.11 -0.94 19.20
C ASN A 3 -2.67 -0.77 18.70
N ASP A 4 -1.76 -0.45 19.61
CA ASP A 4 -0.36 -0.05 19.34
C ASP A 4 0.41 -1.10 18.53
N ARG A 5 0.01 -2.37 18.64
CA ARG A 5 0.58 -3.47 17.84
C ARG A 5 0.27 -3.37 16.35
N VAL A 6 -0.89 -2.85 15.99
CA VAL A 6 -1.31 -2.70 14.58
C VAL A 6 -0.54 -1.56 13.93
N PHE A 7 -0.30 -0.47 14.66
CA PHE A 7 0.49 0.66 14.18
C PHE A 7 2.00 0.39 14.16
N ALA A 8 2.48 -0.62 14.92
CA ALA A 8 3.87 -1.04 14.92
C ALA A 8 4.22 -2.03 13.78
N MET A 9 3.24 -2.53 13.02
CA MET A 9 3.50 -3.42 11.89
C MET A 9 4.02 -2.64 10.67
N SER A 10 5.08 -3.15 10.05
CA SER A 10 5.60 -2.61 8.80
C SER A 10 4.59 -2.78 7.66
N PHE A 11 4.30 -1.68 6.97
CA PHE A 11 3.36 -1.66 5.85
C PHE A 11 3.82 -2.55 4.69
N ALA A 12 5.14 -2.65 4.45
CA ALA A 12 5.74 -3.57 3.49
C ALA A 12 5.36 -5.05 3.71
N GLY A 13 5.10 -5.47 4.96
CA GLY A 13 4.62 -6.81 5.27
C GLY A 13 3.14 -7.04 4.97
N VAL A 14 2.34 -5.98 4.98
CA VAL A 14 0.88 -6.02 4.80
C VAL A 14 0.49 -5.82 3.33
N TYR A 15 1.28 -5.06 2.58
CA TYR A 15 1.03 -4.73 1.18
C TYR A 15 0.83 -5.95 0.25
N PRO A 16 1.65 -7.02 0.32
CA PRO A 16 1.47 -8.20 -0.53
C PRO A 16 0.11 -8.88 -0.32
N HIS A 17 -0.41 -8.86 0.91
CA HIS A 17 -1.72 -9.43 1.22
C HIS A 17 -2.87 -8.59 0.65
N TYR A 18 -2.72 -7.26 0.59
CA TYR A 18 -3.68 -6.39 -0.08
C TYR A 18 -3.68 -6.61 -1.59
N LEU A 19 -2.49 -6.77 -2.18
CA LEU A 19 -2.36 -7.05 -3.60
C LEU A 19 -3.02 -8.38 -3.97
N ALA A 20 -2.75 -9.45 -3.22
CA ALA A 20 -3.38 -10.75 -3.43
C ALA A 20 -4.92 -10.69 -3.29
N LYS A 21 -5.43 -9.83 -2.41
CA LYS A 21 -6.88 -9.59 -2.27
C LYS A 21 -7.45 -8.80 -3.46
N ALA A 22 -6.68 -7.85 -4.00
CA ALA A 22 -7.05 -7.08 -5.17
C ALA A 22 -7.07 -7.95 -6.44
N GLU A 23 -6.07 -8.80 -6.62
CA GLU A 23 -6.00 -9.79 -7.71
C GLU A 23 -7.19 -10.75 -7.66
N LYS A 24 -7.55 -11.25 -6.47
CA LYS A 24 -8.78 -12.06 -6.29
C LYS A 24 -10.07 -11.32 -6.64
N LYS A 25 -10.06 -9.99 -6.65
CA LYS A 25 -11.18 -9.15 -7.07
C LYS A 25 -11.08 -8.69 -8.54
N GLY A 26 -10.11 -9.20 -9.29
CA GLY A 26 -9.88 -8.81 -10.69
C GLY A 26 -9.28 -7.42 -10.86
N ARG A 27 -8.71 -6.85 -9.80
CA ARG A 27 -8.00 -5.56 -9.84
C ARG A 27 -6.51 -5.79 -10.02
N ASN A 28 -5.87 -4.86 -10.69
CA ASN A 28 -4.45 -4.86 -10.98
C ASN A 28 -3.68 -3.97 -9.99
N ARG A 29 -2.37 -4.22 -9.87
CA ARG A 29 -1.48 -3.47 -8.96
C ARG A 29 -1.56 -1.97 -9.19
N GLU A 30 -1.63 -1.54 -10.45
CA GLU A 30 -1.67 -0.13 -10.83
C GLU A 30 -2.94 0.59 -10.34
N GLU A 31 -4.11 -0.06 -10.38
CA GLU A 31 -5.35 0.49 -9.80
C GLU A 31 -5.27 0.60 -8.27
N VAL A 32 -4.66 -0.39 -7.63
CA VAL A 32 -4.45 -0.39 -6.17
C VAL A 32 -3.50 0.73 -5.78
N ASP A 33 -2.37 0.86 -6.47
CA ASP A 33 -1.40 1.93 -6.28
C ASP A 33 -2.04 3.32 -6.49
N TRP A 34 -2.90 3.45 -7.51
CA TRP A 34 -3.63 4.69 -7.77
C TRP A 34 -4.62 5.02 -6.65
N GLY A 35 -5.37 4.03 -6.17
CA GLY A 35 -6.28 4.20 -5.04
C GLY A 35 -5.57 4.53 -3.73
N PHE A 36 -4.43 3.90 -3.45
CA PHE A 36 -3.60 4.21 -2.29
C PHE A 36 -3.04 5.62 -2.36
N ARG A 37 -2.53 6.05 -3.52
CA ARG A 37 -2.04 7.44 -3.71
C ARG A 37 -3.13 8.48 -3.44
N TRP A 38 -4.35 8.21 -3.90
CA TRP A 38 -5.49 9.11 -3.62
C TRP A 38 -5.80 9.14 -2.12
N LEU A 39 -5.68 8.02 -1.42
CA LEU A 39 -6.00 7.90 0.00
C LEU A 39 -4.91 8.49 0.92
N THR A 40 -3.64 8.42 0.52
CA THR A 40 -2.50 8.89 1.33
C THR A 40 -1.96 10.25 0.90
N ASP A 41 -2.55 10.86 -0.14
CA ASP A 41 -2.10 12.11 -0.79
C ASP A 41 -0.58 12.11 -1.10
N TYR A 42 -0.04 10.92 -1.37
CA TYR A 42 1.39 10.75 -1.60
C TYR A 42 1.73 11.16 -3.03
N VAL A 43 2.03 12.45 -3.21
CA VAL A 43 2.44 13.01 -4.50
C VAL A 43 3.87 12.57 -4.81
N ARG A 44 3.97 11.70 -5.81
CA ARG A 44 5.22 11.16 -6.38
C ARG A 44 6.19 12.29 -6.76
N THR A 45 7.18 12.56 -5.92
CA THR A 45 8.34 13.40 -6.26
C THR A 45 9.49 12.49 -6.70
N GLY A 46 9.51 12.16 -8.00
CA GLY A 46 10.68 11.56 -8.66
C GLY A 46 10.75 10.03 -8.61
N SER A 47 10.87 9.42 -9.79
CA SER A 47 11.57 8.17 -10.13
C SER A 47 11.63 6.95 -9.19
N ASP A 48 10.78 6.81 -8.17
CA ASP A 48 10.79 5.61 -7.34
C ASP A 48 9.89 4.52 -7.91
N SER A 49 10.57 3.47 -8.39
CA SER A 49 9.97 2.24 -8.90
C SER A 49 9.32 1.40 -7.78
N ASP A 50 9.55 1.72 -6.51
CA ASP A 50 9.05 0.94 -5.37
C ASP A 50 8.68 1.80 -4.14
N TRP A 51 7.59 2.56 -4.27
CA TRP A 51 7.06 3.40 -3.19
C TRP A 51 6.54 2.61 -1.98
N VAL A 52 6.26 1.31 -2.14
CA VAL A 52 5.82 0.42 -1.05
C VAL A 52 6.91 0.24 0.00
N SER A 53 8.18 0.38 -0.40
CA SER A 53 9.32 0.32 0.50
C SER A 53 9.56 1.63 1.28
N LEU A 54 8.87 2.72 0.91
CA LEU A 54 8.99 4.04 1.54
C LEU A 54 7.90 4.32 2.59
N VAL A 55 6.85 3.51 2.64
CA VAL A 55 5.70 3.62 3.56
C VAL A 55 5.66 2.39 4.45
#